data_AF-A0A7J9ZMY8-F1
#
_entry.id   AF-A0A7J9ZMY8-F1
#
_cell.length_a   1.000
_cell.length_b   1.000
_cell.length_c   1.000
_cell.angle_alpha   90.00
_cell.angle_beta   90.00
_cell.angle_gamma   90.00
#
_symmetry.space_group_name_H-M   'P 1'
#
loop_
_entity.id
_entity.type
_entity.pdbx_description
1 polymer ?
#
loop_
_entity_poly.entity_id
_entity_poly.type
_entity_poly.pdbx_seq_one_letter_code
_entity_poly.pdbx_strand_id
1 'polypeptide(L)'
;MSSNVALSVEDGIALGEAALDALAEAGMTILAAYVDVTQQPNGIVEMEGSLPSDEAELVHRALAAFMDPPAKGDRRTRDQRQHDALITMSQRALAARERYRPGPRAKAS
;
A
#
# COMPACT_ATOMS: atom_id res chain seq x y z
N MET A 1 -39.85 -21.72 1.14
CA MET A 1 -39.23 -21.12 2.34
C MET A 1 -37.88 -20.60 1.93
N SER A 2 -37.79 -19.31 1.56
CA SER A 2 -36.52 -18.68 1.21
C SER A 2 -35.85 -18.25 2.51
N SER A 3 -34.75 -18.91 2.86
CA SER A 3 -33.95 -18.53 4.02
C SER A 3 -33.19 -17.25 3.66
N ASN A 4 -33.58 -16.13 4.28
CA ASN A 4 -32.78 -14.92 4.25
C ASN A 4 -31.52 -15.19 5.07
N VAL A 5 -30.40 -15.45 4.39
CA VAL A 5 -29.08 -15.50 5.02
C VAL A 5 -28.73 -14.08 5.42
N ALA A 6 -29.05 -13.71 6.65
CA ALA A 6 -28.51 -12.51 7.26
C ALA A 6 -27.01 -12.76 7.48
N LEU A 7 -26.18 -12.20 6.60
CA LEU A 7 -24.73 -12.15 6.81
C LEU A 7 -24.49 -11.55 8.19
N SER A 8 -23.81 -12.31 9.06
CA SER A 8 -23.43 -11.78 10.35
C SER A 8 -22.42 -10.64 10.16
N VAL A 9 -22.29 -9.76 11.14
CA VAL A 9 -21.28 -8.69 11.11
C VAL A 9 -19.87 -9.28 10.93
N GLU A 10 -19.62 -10.47 11.49
CA GLU A 10 -18.37 -11.20 11.33
C GLU A 10 -18.14 -11.68 9.90
N ASP A 11 -19.19 -12.17 9.21
CA ASP A 11 -19.13 -12.53 7.79
C ASP A 11 -18.88 -11.31 6.88
N GLY A 12 -19.45 -10.16 7.25
CA GLY A 12 -19.22 -8.90 6.56
C GLY A 12 -17.80 -8.37 6.71
N ILE A 13 -17.21 -8.51 7.90
CA ILE A 13 -15.80 -8.15 8.16
C ILE A 13 -14.87 -9.08 7.38
N ALA A 14 -15.09 -10.40 7.44
CA ALA A 14 -14.28 -11.37 6.71
C ALA A 14 -14.34 -11.16 5.19
N LEU A 15 -15.51 -10.82 4.65
CA LEU A 15 -15.66 -10.45 3.23
C LEU A 15 -14.90 -9.16 2.90
N GLY A 16 -14.93 -8.17 3.78
CA GLY A 16 -14.18 -6.91 3.63
C GLY A 16 -12.67 -7.12 3.63
N GLU A 17 -12.15 -7.96 4.53
CA GLU A 17 -10.73 -8.32 4.58
C GLU A 17 -10.29 -9.05 3.31
N ALA A 18 -11.08 -10.04 2.85
CA ALA A 18 -10.78 -10.76 1.61
C ALA A 18 -10.78 -9.84 0.38
N ALA A 19 -11.67 -8.85 0.33
CA ALA A 19 -11.70 -7.86 -0.75
C ALA A 19 -10.47 -6.93 -0.73
N LEU A 20 -9.99 -6.54 0.46
CA LEU A 20 -8.78 -5.74 0.62
C LEU A 20 -7.53 -6.52 0.22
N ASP A 21 -7.45 -7.81 0.59
CA ASP A 21 -6.36 -8.70 0.17
C ASP A 21 -6.32 -8.86 -1.35
N ALA A 22 -7.47 -9.11 -1.98
CA ALA A 22 -7.57 -9.22 -3.43
C ALA A 22 -7.18 -7.91 -4.14
N LEU A 23 -7.53 -6.75 -3.56
CA LEU A 23 -7.12 -5.45 -4.07
C LEU A 23 -5.61 -5.23 -3.92
N ALA A 24 -5.02 -5.63 -2.79
CA ALA A 24 -3.58 -5.55 -2.58
C ALA A 24 -2.82 -6.45 -3.56
N GLU A 25 -3.30 -7.67 -3.79
CA GLU A 25 -2.70 -8.61 -4.73
C GLU A 25 -2.79 -8.08 -6.18
N ALA A 26 -3.96 -7.61 -6.60
CA ALA A 26 -4.13 -6.99 -7.91
C ALA A 26 -3.23 -5.75 -8.09
N GLY A 27 -3.13 -4.91 -7.04
CA GLY A 27 -2.22 -3.76 -7.02
C GLY A 27 -0.77 -4.17 -7.19
N MET A 28 -0.33 -5.24 -6.52
CA MET A 28 1.02 -5.79 -6.66
C MET A 28 1.27 -6.39 -8.05
N THR A 29 0.30 -7.10 -8.63
CA THR A 29 0.43 -7.65 -10.00
C THR A 29 0.52 -6.54 -11.03
N ILE A 30 -0.28 -5.47 -10.89
CA ILE A 30 -0.20 -4.29 -11.76
C ILE A 30 1.16 -3.62 -11.59
N LEU A 31 1.60 -3.38 -10.35
CA LEU A 31 2.93 -2.80 -10.10
C LEU A 31 4.05 -3.65 -10.72
N ALA A 32 4.01 -4.97 -10.58
CA ALA A 32 4.99 -5.86 -11.18
C ALA A 32 5.00 -5.83 -12.71
N ALA A 33 3.89 -5.45 -13.35
CA ALA A 33 3.81 -5.31 -14.81
C ALA A 33 4.35 -3.97 -15.32
N TYR A 34 4.41 -2.94 -14.46
CA TYR A 34 4.75 -1.56 -14.83
C TYR A 34 5.99 -1.01 -14.12
N VAL A 35 6.62 -1.78 -13.24
CA VAL A 35 7.82 -1.41 -12.49
C VAL A 35 8.97 -2.34 -12.87
N ASP A 36 10.02 -1.76 -13.45
CA ASP A 36 11.31 -2.42 -13.60
C ASP A 36 12.11 -2.30 -12.30
N VAL A 37 12.70 -3.41 -11.85
CA VAL A 37 13.43 -3.50 -10.60
C VAL A 37 14.84 -3.96 -10.88
N THR A 38 15.80 -3.05 -10.76
CA THR A 38 17.23 -3.33 -10.93
C THR A 38 17.93 -3.35 -9.59
N GLN A 39 18.54 -4.48 -9.24
CA GLN A 39 19.43 -4.56 -8.09
C GLN A 39 20.83 -4.10 -8.49
N GLN A 40 21.31 -3.03 -7.87
CA GLN A 40 22.66 -2.53 -8.07
C GLN A 40 23.67 -3.30 -7.19
N PRO A 41 24.94 -3.42 -7.61
CA PRO A 41 25.98 -4.16 -6.87
C PRO A 41 26.30 -3.63 -5.47
N ASN A 42 25.93 -2.38 -5.19
CA ASN A 42 26.08 -1.73 -3.88
C ASN A 42 24.94 -2.06 -2.90
N GLY A 43 24.01 -2.95 -3.29
CA GLY A 43 22.85 -3.31 -2.48
C GLY A 43 21.68 -2.32 -2.56
N ILE A 44 21.77 -1.30 -3.43
CA ILE A 44 20.65 -0.40 -3.71
C ILE A 44 19.71 -1.08 -4.71
N VAL A 45 18.41 -1.01 -4.45
CA VAL A 45 17.38 -1.43 -5.40
C VAL A 45 16.85 -0.18 -6.09
N GLU A 46 17.05 -0.11 -7.40
CA GLU A 46 16.45 0.90 -8.26
C GLU A 46 15.12 0.36 -8.78
N MET A 47 14.07 1.16 -8.68
CA MET A 47 12.75 0.83 -9.15
C MET A 47 12.29 1.95 -10.09
N GLU A 48 12.08 1.61 -11.35
CA GLU A 48 11.55 2.54 -12.36
C GLU A 48 10.14 2.10 -12.76
N GLY A 49 9.15 2.95 -12.47
CA GLY A 49 7.75 2.68 -12.78
C GLY A 49 7.19 3.67 -13.79
N SER A 50 6.52 3.17 -14.83
CA SER A 50 5.73 4.00 -15.74
C SER A 50 4.25 3.84 -15.44
N LEU A 51 3.60 4.93 -15.01
CA LEU A 51 2.17 4.97 -14.75
C LEU A 51 1.46 5.79 -15.83
N PRO A 52 0.24 5.42 -16.26
CA PRO A 52 -0.60 6.32 -17.01
C PRO A 52 -0.98 7.55 -16.14
N SER A 53 -1.39 8.64 -16.79
CA SER A 53 -1.57 9.95 -16.15
C SER A 53 -2.52 9.91 -14.96
N ASP A 54 -3.62 9.18 -15.11
CA ASP A 54 -4.73 9.19 -14.14
C ASP A 54 -4.33 8.44 -12.86
N GLU A 55 -3.58 7.35 -13.00
CA GLU A 55 -2.98 6.60 -11.91
C GLU A 55 -1.84 7.38 -11.24
N ALA A 56 -1.05 8.14 -12.00
CA ALA A 56 -0.03 9.02 -11.43
C ALA A 56 -0.65 10.11 -10.55
N GLU A 57 -1.79 10.69 -10.96
CA GLU A 57 -2.54 11.64 -10.13
C GLU A 57 -3.07 11.00 -8.84
N LEU A 58 -3.53 9.75 -8.90
CA LEU A 58 -3.95 9.01 -7.72
C LEU A 58 -2.78 8.83 -6.73
N VAL A 59 -1.61 8.44 -7.21
CA VAL A 59 -0.40 8.31 -6.39
C VAL A 59 -0.02 9.66 -5.77
N HIS A 60 -0.06 10.75 -6.54
CA HIS A 60 0.24 12.08 -6.00
C HIS A 60 -0.76 12.53 -4.93
N ARG A 61 -2.07 12.23 -5.10
CA ARG A 61 -3.09 12.52 -4.08
C ARG A 61 -2.89 11.69 -2.82
N ALA A 62 -2.57 10.40 -2.97
CA ALA A 62 -2.27 9.53 -1.84
C ALA A 62 -1.03 10.05 -1.08
N LEU A 63 0.05 10.41 -1.79
CA LEU A 63 1.27 10.95 -1.19
C LEU A 63 1.00 12.27 -0.45
N ALA A 64 0.13 13.14 -0.99
CA ALA A 64 -0.23 14.40 -0.36
C ALA A 64 -0.86 14.22 1.04
N ALA A 65 -1.57 13.11 1.29
CA ALA A 65 -2.12 12.80 2.62
C ALA A 65 -1.04 12.51 3.68
N PHE A 66 0.19 12.21 3.25
CA PHE A 66 1.36 11.99 4.11
C PHE A 66 2.30 13.18 4.15
N MET A 67 2.05 14.22 3.36
CA MET A 67 2.82 15.45 3.41
C MET A 67 2.32 16.33 4.54
N ASP A 68 3.07 16.40 5.63
CA ASP A 68 2.80 17.37 6.68
C ASP A 68 2.88 18.80 6.11
N PRO A 69 2.01 19.72 6.57
CA PRO A 69 2.16 21.13 6.27
C PRO A 69 3.55 21.62 6.70
N PRO A 70 4.19 22.52 5.94
CA PRO A 70 5.51 23.02 6.30
C PRO A 70 5.46 23.73 7.65
N ALA A 71 6.23 23.23 8.61
CA ALA A 71 6.34 23.84 9.94
C ALA A 71 7.10 25.18 9.86
N LYS A 72 6.92 26.04 10.87
CA LYS A 72 7.65 27.31 10.96
C LYS A 72 9.16 27.03 10.99
N GLY A 73 9.88 27.58 10.01
CA GLY A 73 11.33 27.37 9.87
C GLY A 73 11.74 26.12 9.11
N ASP A 74 10.79 25.38 8.52
CA ASP A 74 11.11 24.29 7.59
C ASP A 74 11.81 24.85 6.35
N ARG A 75 13.05 24.39 6.12
CA ARG A 75 13.90 24.81 4.99
C ARG A 75 13.87 23.82 3.84
N ARG A 76 13.15 22.70 3.97
CA ARG A 76 13.07 21.68 2.93
C ARG A 76 12.31 22.20 1.72
N THR A 77 12.72 21.78 0.54
CA THR A 77 11.95 22.01 -0.70
C THR A 77 10.69 21.16 -0.69
N ARG A 78 9.77 21.44 -1.63
CA ARG A 78 8.56 20.62 -1.81
C ARG A 78 8.93 19.17 -2.12
N ASP A 79 9.91 18.96 -3.00
CA ASP A 79 10.35 17.63 -3.44
C ASP A 79 10.98 16.84 -2.28
N GLN A 80 11.77 17.51 -1.42
CA GLN A 80 12.32 16.89 -0.21
C GLN A 80 11.21 16.43 0.74
N ARG A 81 10.15 17.23 0.93
CA ARG A 81 9.00 16.79 1.75
C ARG A 81 8.20 15.67 1.10
N GLN A 82 8.08 15.66 -0.23
CA GLN A 82 7.45 14.54 -0.95
C GLN A 82 8.23 13.24 -0.78
N HIS A 83 9.55 13.31 -0.82
CA HIS A 83 10.43 12.18 -0.53
C HIS A 83 10.25 11.67 0.91
N ASP A 84 10.20 12.58 1.90
CA ASP A 84 9.93 12.21 3.30
C ASP A 84 8.55 11.57 3.47
N ALA A 85 7.53 12.08 2.78
CA ALA A 85 6.18 11.52 2.78
C ALA A 85 6.16 10.10 2.16
N LEU A 86 6.92 9.87 1.09
CA LEU A 86 7.02 8.55 0.45
C LEU A 86 7.67 7.52 1.37
N ILE A 87 8.74 7.92 2.08
CA ILE A 87 9.39 7.09 3.09
C ILE A 87 8.39 6.74 4.20
N THR A 88 7.68 7.76 4.71
CA THR A 88 6.69 7.58 5.80
C THR A 88 5.56 6.64 5.37
N MET A 89 5.04 6.81 4.15
CA MET A 89 4.02 5.93 3.59
C MET A 89 4.51 4.47 3.52
N SER A 90 5.70 4.26 2.97
CA SER A 90 6.33 2.94 2.85
C SER A 90 6.56 2.28 4.21
N GLN A 91 7.05 3.05 5.20
CA GLN A 91 7.25 2.56 6.57
C GLN A 91 5.94 2.16 7.24
N ARG A 92 4.87 2.95 7.07
CA ARG A 92 3.54 2.59 7.60
C ARG A 92 2.97 1.34 6.93
N ALA A 93 3.15 1.20 5.62
CA ALA A 93 2.75 0.01 4.88
C ALA A 93 3.49 -1.25 5.39
N LEU A 94 4.81 -1.15 5.58
CA LEU A 94 5.62 -2.25 6.13
C LEU A 94 5.20 -2.60 7.56
N ALA A 95 4.98 -1.60 8.41
CA ALA A 95 4.53 -1.81 9.79
C ALA A 95 3.13 -2.44 9.85
N ALA A 96 2.22 -2.06 8.95
CA ALA A 96 0.91 -2.68 8.81
C ALA A 96 1.05 -4.15 8.40
N ARG A 97 1.90 -4.45 7.41
CA ARG A 97 2.18 -5.83 6.97
C ARG A 97 2.73 -6.70 8.10
N GLU A 98 3.65 -6.19 8.92
CA GLU A 98 4.19 -6.96 10.04
C GLU A 98 3.13 -7.24 11.12
N ARG A 99 2.23 -6.27 11.38
CA ARG A 99 1.09 -6.47 12.29
C ARG A 99 0.08 -7.49 11.77
N TYR A 100 -0.07 -7.58 10.46
CA TYR A 100 -0.99 -8.51 9.79
C TYR A 100 -0.35 -9.83 9.37
N ARG A 101 0.89 -10.14 9.78
CA ARG A 101 1.50 -11.44 9.46
C ARG A 101 0.58 -12.56 9.97
N PRO A 102 -0.10 -13.32 9.11
CA PRO A 102 -1.01 -14.35 9.57
C PRO A 102 -0.17 -15.37 10.32
N GLY A 103 -0.56 -15.69 11.56
CA GLY A 103 0.01 -16.82 12.27
C GLY A 103 -0.11 -18.09 11.41
N PRO A 104 0.77 -19.10 11.59
CA PRO A 104 0.70 -20.33 10.81
C PRO A 104 -0.73 -20.86 10.88
N ARG A 105 -1.40 -20.95 9.72
CA ARG A 105 -2.74 -21.54 9.62
C ARG A 105 -2.65 -22.93 10.23
N ALA A 106 -3.27 -23.12 11.40
CA ALA A 106 -3.36 -24.42 12.02
C ALA A 106 -4.04 -25.34 11.01
N LYS A 107 -3.33 -26.39 10.58
CA LYS A 107 -3.94 -27.44 9.77
C LYS A 107 -4.99 -28.10 10.65
N ALA A 108 -6.27 -27.83 10.37
CA ALA A 108 -7.37 -28.60 10.94
C ALA A 108 -7.10 -30.07 10.60
N SER A 109 -6.90 -30.85 11.66
CA SER A 109 -6.71 -32.30 11.64
C SER A 109 -7.98 -32.94 12.15
#